data_AF-A0A1V6UA82-F1
#
_entry.id   AF-A0A1V6UA82-F1
#
_cell.length_a   1.000
_cell.length_b   1.000
_cell.length_c   1.000
_cell.angle_alpha   90.00
_cell.angle_beta   90.00
_cell.angle_gamma   90.00
#
_symmetry.space_group_name_H-M   'P 1'
#
loop_
_entity.id
_entity.type
_entity.pdbx_description
1 polymer ?
#
loop_
_entity_poly.entity_id
_entity_poly.type
_entity_poly.pdbx_seq_one_letter_code
_entity_poly.pdbx_strand_id
1 'polypeptide(L)'
;MEVEHHERGPRRYYEPEGRELDIHVLQTTAYTRLKEKGLCDCGIVPDFLGSMGNFDPTLCQPDLKNFRGDEYPPSAMFLEYIGTLDTTRRSG
;
A
#
# COMPACT_ATOMS: atom_id res chain seq x y z
N MET A 1 4.99 -22.70 -3.47
CA MET A 1 3.57 -22.31 -3.38
C MET A 1 3.55 -20.84 -3.74
N GLU A 2 3.06 -20.51 -4.92
CA GLU A 2 2.91 -19.11 -5.36
C GLU A 2 1.72 -18.54 -4.58
N VAL A 3 1.93 -17.43 -3.89
CA VAL A 3 0.85 -16.71 -3.19
C VAL A 3 0.21 -15.83 -4.24
N GLU A 4 -1.02 -16.15 -4.65
CA GLU A 4 -1.79 -15.27 -5.52
C GLU A 4 -2.18 -14.02 -4.73
N HIS A 5 -1.87 -12.84 -5.28
CA HIS A 5 -2.10 -11.56 -4.64
C HIS A 5 -3.29 -10.86 -5.30
N HIS A 6 -4.49 -11.39 -5.06
CA HIS A 6 -5.69 -10.81 -5.64
C HIS A 6 -6.07 -9.51 -4.94
N GLU A 7 -6.15 -8.41 -5.69
CA GLU A 7 -6.89 -7.24 -5.22
C GLU A 7 -8.36 -7.59 -4.98
N ARG A 8 -9.03 -6.74 -4.21
CA ARG A 8 -10.39 -7.02 -3.77
C ARG A 8 -11.36 -6.78 -4.92
N GLY A 9 -12.09 -7.83 -5.29
CA GLY A 9 -13.22 -7.71 -6.22
C GLY A 9 -14.42 -6.93 -5.65
N PRO A 10 -15.53 -6.85 -6.40
CA PRO A 10 -16.71 -6.10 -6.00
C PRO A 10 -17.29 -6.54 -4.65
N ARG A 11 -17.94 -5.59 -3.95
CA ARG A 11 -18.62 -5.85 -2.67
C ARG A 11 -19.61 -7.02 -2.82
N ARG A 12 -19.58 -7.95 -1.88
CA ARG A 12 -20.50 -9.08 -1.77
C ARG A 12 -21.71 -8.72 -0.90
N TYR A 13 -22.83 -9.40 -1.14
CA TYR A 13 -24.12 -9.05 -0.52
C TYR A 13 -24.15 -9.18 1.01
N TYR A 14 -23.29 -10.03 1.59
CA TYR A 14 -23.22 -10.26 3.04
C TYR A 14 -22.29 -9.28 3.76
N GLU A 15 -21.62 -8.39 3.02
CA GLU A 15 -20.67 -7.46 3.61
C GLU A 15 -21.37 -6.22 4.15
N PRO A 16 -21.02 -5.77 5.35
CA PRO A 16 -21.74 -4.71 6.06
C PRO A 16 -21.68 -3.41 5.27
N GLU A 17 -22.82 -2.76 5.00
CA GLU A 17 -22.91 -1.50 4.28
C GLU A 17 -22.20 -0.33 5.00
N GLY A 18 -21.79 0.70 4.26
CA GLY A 18 -21.16 1.91 4.82
C GLY A 18 -19.72 1.76 5.31
N ARG A 19 -19.16 0.54 5.34
CA ARG A 19 -17.73 0.30 5.62
C ARG A 19 -16.94 0.25 4.31
N GLU A 20 -15.82 0.98 4.28
CA GLU A 20 -14.77 0.81 3.27
C GLU A 20 -14.01 -0.50 3.53
N LEU A 21 -13.84 -1.29 2.48
CA LEU A 21 -13.27 -2.64 2.52
C LEU A 21 -12.14 -2.80 1.50
N ASP A 22 -11.97 -1.85 0.58
CA ASP A 22 -10.81 -1.78 -0.29
C ASP A 22 -9.55 -1.48 0.54
N ILE A 23 -8.61 -2.42 0.51
CA ILE A 23 -7.38 -2.32 1.31
C ILE A 23 -6.50 -1.15 0.87
N HIS A 24 -6.44 -0.85 -0.42
CA HIS A 24 -5.68 0.26 -0.95
C HIS A 24 -6.27 1.59 -0.46
N VAL A 25 -7.59 1.75 -0.52
CA VAL A 25 -8.28 2.95 0.01
C VAL A 25 -8.04 3.10 1.51
N LEU A 26 -8.14 2.02 2.28
CA LEU A 26 -7.89 2.05 3.72
C LEU A 26 -6.45 2.45 4.06
N GLN A 27 -5.47 1.84 3.39
CA GLN A 27 -4.05 2.11 3.64
C GLN A 27 -3.65 3.54 3.23
N THR A 28 -4.08 3.99 2.06
CA THR A 28 -3.79 5.35 1.57
C THR A 28 -4.45 6.41 2.45
N THR A 29 -5.68 6.17 2.90
CA THR A 29 -6.36 7.05 3.87
C THR A 29 -5.62 7.09 5.20
N ALA A 30 -5.12 5.95 5.68
CA ALA A 30 -4.34 5.90 6.92
C ALA A 30 -3.05 6.73 6.79
N TYR A 31 -2.25 6.52 5.75
CA TYR A 31 -1.01 7.27 5.53
C TYR A 31 -1.25 8.76 5.30
N THR A 32 -2.31 9.13 4.59
CA THR A 32 -2.72 10.53 4.44
C THR A 32 -2.94 11.18 5.80
N ARG A 33 -3.70 10.53 6.69
CA ARG A 33 -3.94 11.03 8.05
C ARG A 33 -2.66 11.08 8.89
N LEU A 34 -1.77 10.10 8.78
CA LEU A 34 -0.48 10.10 9.49
C LEU A 34 0.37 11.31 9.07
N LYS A 35 0.43 11.59 7.76
CA LYS A 35 1.13 12.74 7.19
C LYS A 35 0.51 14.07 7.63
N GLU A 36 -0.82 14.20 7.57
CA GLU A 36 -1.54 15.38 8.07
C GLU A 36 -1.34 15.65 9.56
N LYS A 37 -1.08 14.61 10.35
CA LYS A 37 -0.75 14.72 11.78
C LYS A 37 0.74 14.95 12.05
N GLY A 38 1.56 15.09 11.02
CA GLY A 38 3.01 15.34 11.13
C GLY A 38 3.82 14.12 11.58
N LEU A 39 3.23 12.92 11.60
CA LEU A 39 3.94 11.72 12.07
C LEU A 39 5.01 11.26 11.09
N CYS A 40 4.83 11.53 9.79
CA CYS A 40 5.86 11.39 8.77
C CYS A 40 7.03 12.34 9.04
N ASP A 41 6.75 13.62 9.31
CA ASP A 41 7.78 14.64 9.57
C ASP A 41 8.57 14.38 10.87
N CYS A 42 7.93 13.74 11.86
CA CYS A 42 8.59 13.28 13.08
C CYS A 42 9.49 12.05 12.87
N GLY A 43 9.50 11.43 11.68
CA GLY A 43 10.25 10.22 11.39
C GLY A 43 9.75 8.98 12.15
N ILE A 44 8.51 9.01 12.65
CA ILE A 44 7.89 7.87 13.36
C ILE A 44 7.40 6.83 12.35
N VAL A 45 6.91 7.31 11.21
CA VAL A 45 6.52 6.50 10.05
C VAL A 45 7.21 7.07 8.81
N PRO A 46 7.50 6.25 7.79
CA PRO A 46 8.07 6.75 6.54
C PRO A 46 7.16 7.78 5.86
N ASP A 47 7.75 8.72 5.13
CA ASP A 47 6.97 9.70 4.39
C ASP A 47 6.08 9.06 3.30
N PHE A 48 4.84 9.54 3.20
CA PHE A 48 3.91 9.10 2.16
C PHE A 48 4.09 9.96 0.91
N LEU A 49 4.58 9.32 -0.16
CA LEU A 49 4.92 9.99 -1.42
C LEU A 49 3.75 10.00 -2.41
N GLY A 50 2.81 9.06 -2.26
CA GLY A 50 1.60 8.98 -3.08
C GLY A 50 1.13 7.55 -3.28
N SER A 51 0.14 7.38 -4.14
CA SER A 51 -0.43 6.08 -4.45
C SER A 51 -0.89 5.98 -5.90
N MET A 52 -1.01 4.75 -6.38
CA MET A 52 -1.50 4.42 -7.72
C MET A 52 -2.45 3.22 -7.60
N GLY A 53 -3.68 3.36 -8.07
CA GLY A 53 -4.68 2.28 -8.00
C GLY A 53 -4.87 1.59 -9.34
N ASN A 54 -5.17 0.28 -9.31
CA ASN A 54 -5.59 -0.54 -10.45
C ASN A 54 -4.74 -0.32 -11.73
N PHE A 55 -3.41 -0.35 -11.60
CA PHE A 55 -2.53 -0.08 -12.73
C PHE A 55 -2.18 -1.36 -13.50
N ASP A 56 -1.81 -1.20 -14.77
CA ASP A 56 -1.37 -2.32 -15.60
C ASP A 56 0.04 -2.79 -15.18
N PRO A 57 0.18 -4.00 -14.59
CA PRO A 57 1.47 -4.48 -14.10
C PRO A 57 2.46 -4.77 -15.24
N THR A 58 1.98 -4.86 -16.49
CA THR A 58 2.86 -5.11 -17.64
C THR A 58 3.77 -3.93 -17.94
N LEU A 59 3.41 -2.72 -17.51
CA LEU A 59 4.20 -1.49 -17.64
C LEU A 59 5.45 -1.49 -16.74
N CYS A 60 5.49 -2.36 -15.73
CA CYS A 60 6.57 -2.44 -14.74
C CYS A 60 7.34 -3.76 -14.80
N GLN A 61 7.42 -4.38 -15.98
CA GLN A 61 8.18 -5.62 -16.15
C GLN A 61 9.71 -5.34 -16.17
N PRO A 62 10.51 -6.25 -15.58
CA PRO A 62 10.16 -7.61 -15.13
C PRO A 62 9.63 -7.72 -13.70
N ASP A 63 9.68 -6.65 -12.91
CA ASP A 63 9.55 -6.71 -11.44
C ASP A 63 8.14 -7.12 -10.98
N LEU A 64 7.10 -6.72 -11.72
CA LEU A 64 5.71 -7.03 -11.38
C LEU A 64 5.09 -8.16 -12.22
N LYS A 65 5.91 -9.05 -12.79
CA LYS A 65 5.43 -10.15 -13.65
C LYS A 65 4.46 -11.11 -12.95
N ASN A 66 4.55 -11.24 -11.62
CA ASN A 66 3.72 -12.16 -10.85
C ASN A 66 2.24 -11.73 -10.80
N PHE A 67 1.96 -10.44 -11.00
CA PHE A 67 0.59 -9.89 -11.00
C PHE A 67 -0.12 -10.05 -12.35
N ARG A 68 0.54 -10.57 -13.39
CA ARG A 68 -0.04 -10.69 -14.74
C ARG A 68 -1.24 -11.64 -14.82
N GLY A 69 -1.37 -12.56 -13.87
CA GLY A 69 -2.43 -13.56 -13.83
C GLY A 69 -3.55 -13.24 -12.83
N ASP A 70 -3.43 -12.15 -12.06
CA ASP A 70 -4.43 -11.81 -11.05
C ASP A 70 -5.74 -11.37 -11.71
N GLU A 71 -6.87 -11.74 -11.09
CA GLU A 71 -8.21 -11.37 -11.59
C GLU A 71 -8.42 -9.85 -11.58
N TYR A 72 -7.78 -9.16 -10.63
CA TYR A 72 -7.89 -7.73 -10.40
C TYR A 72 -6.50 -7.08 -10.48
N PRO A 73 -6.33 -5.94 -11.18
CA PRO A 73 -5.03 -5.27 -11.30
C PRO A 73 -4.52 -4.78 -9.95
N PRO A 74 -3.20 -4.77 -9.71
CA PRO A 74 -2.63 -4.30 -8.44
C PRO A 74 -2.74 -2.78 -8.26
N SER A 75 -2.63 -2.39 -7.00
CA SER A 75 -2.50 -1.02 -6.52
C SER A 75 -1.23 -0.90 -5.66
N ALA A 76 -0.64 0.29 -5.63
CA ALA A 76 0.64 0.55 -4.98
C ALA A 76 0.60 1.83 -4.13
N MET A 77 1.32 1.80 -3.01
CA MET A 77 1.68 2.99 -2.25
C MET A 77 3.17 3.25 -2.37
N PHE A 78 3.54 4.51 -2.49
CA PHE A 78 4.92 4.96 -2.53
C PHE A 78 5.28 5.56 -1.18
N LEU A 79 6.27 4.96 -0.53
CA LEU A 79 6.76 5.37 0.78
C LEU A 79 8.23 5.76 0.69
N GLU A 80 8.67 6.62 1.61
CA GLU A 80 10.08 6.87 1.85
C GLU A 80 10.83 5.54 2.05
N TYR A 81 11.93 5.40 1.34
CA TYR A 81 12.83 4.28 1.55
C TYR A 81 13.58 4.45 2.86
N ILE A 82 13.23 3.64 3.86
CA ILE A 82 14.01 3.54 5.08
C ILE A 82 15.20 2.63 4.76
N GLY A 83 16.38 3.23 4.61
CA GLY A 83 17.63 2.49 4.45
C GLY A 83 17.87 1.51 5.59
N THR A 84 18.86 0.62 5.44
CA THR A 84 19.17 -0.44 6.40
C THR A 84 19.13 0.11 7.82
N LEU A 85 18.24 -0.47 8.64
CA LEU A 85 18.08 -0.13 10.04
C LEU A 85 19.40 -0.41 10.76
N ASP A 86 20.27 0.58 10.87
CA ASP A 86 21.22 0.61 11.98
C ASP A 86 20.35 0.69 13.23
N THR A 87 20.15 -0.47 13.87
CA THR A 87 19.32 -0.66 15.08
C THR A 87 19.85 0.09 16.30
N THR A 88 20.73 1.06 16.11
CA THR A 88 21.41 1.88 17.11
C THR A 88 21.06 3.36 16.94
N ARG A 89 19.78 3.71 16.87
CA ARG A 89 19.33 5.01 17.40
C ARG A 89 18.87 4.86 18.85
N ARG A 90 19.83 4.54 19.72
CA ARG A 90 19.78 5.03 21.10
C ARG A 90 20.57 6.35 21.13
N SER A 91 19.82 7.44 21.14
CA SER A 91 20.29 8.79 21.41
C SER A 91 19.17 9.43 22.23
N GLY A 92 19.33 9.91 23.45
CA GLY A 92 20.41 9.99 24.42
C GLY A 92 19.76 10.55 25.69
#